data_AF-A0A4Y8IMY9-F1
#
_entry.id   AF-A0A4Y8IMY9-F1
#
_cell.length_a   1.000
_cell.length_b   1.000
_cell.length_c   1.000
_cell.angle_alpha   90.00
_cell.angle_beta   90.00
_cell.angle_gamma   90.00
#
_symmetry.space_group_name_H-M   'P 1'
#
loop_
_entity.id
_entity.type
_entity.pdbx_description
1 polymer ?
#
loop_
_entity_poly.entity_id
_entity_poly.type
_entity_poly.pdbx_seq_one_letter_code
_entity_poly.pdbx_strand_id
1 'polypeptide(L)'
;MKKTVLKTLGLAGALVLAGLFFQNFMSESTQQDEGIAHADEDRSLGTIVVNGEGEVTAEPDLAVLRLGFEATKDSADEAQSTVSKQMESIKKALIDHGVDKESFETVRFHVYPYKHYEKEVEKFRAQHIISFETSEIDKVGDLLDVASKAGANIVEPVRFSLEDPTELEHQALQKAIEKTKGKAEAMAKTAGKSKGEVLQISEQGAHINMPVQNYSEEMAMDQAESSSKTVIEAGEVRVVQRVTVVYKLD
;
A
#
# COMPACT_ATOMS: atom_id res chain seq x y z
N MET A 1 17.20 48.24 27.94
CA MET A 1 18.17 48.40 29.05
C MET A 1 17.52 47.94 30.35
N LYS A 2 18.25 47.11 31.13
CA LYS A 2 18.07 46.75 32.57
C LYS A 2 16.86 45.85 32.90
N LYS A 3 17.02 44.54 33.19
CA LYS A 3 17.58 43.81 34.37
C LYS A 3 16.90 44.13 35.71
N THR A 4 16.11 43.18 36.25
CA THR A 4 15.99 42.73 37.69
C THR A 4 14.89 41.63 37.72
N VAL A 5 15.03 40.34 38.09
CA VAL A 5 15.58 39.57 39.25
C VAL A 5 14.53 39.23 40.35
N LEU A 6 14.29 37.91 40.52
CA LEU A 6 13.85 37.12 41.72
C LEU A 6 12.41 37.34 42.30
N LYS A 7 11.65 36.39 42.89
CA LYS A 7 11.86 35.10 43.59
C LYS A 7 10.52 34.28 43.71
N THR A 8 10.63 32.94 43.63
CA THR A 8 9.99 31.84 44.43
C THR A 8 8.46 31.59 44.54
N LEU A 9 8.09 30.32 44.26
CA LEU A 9 7.17 29.32 44.91
C LEU A 9 6.46 28.53 43.78
N GLY A 10 6.32 27.20 43.70
CA GLY A 10 6.60 26.03 44.53
C GLY A 10 5.97 24.79 43.85
N LEU A 11 6.14 23.59 44.46
CA LEU A 11 5.61 22.25 44.11
C LEU A 11 6.26 21.52 42.91
N ALA A 12 6.50 20.20 42.90
CA ALA A 12 6.71 19.10 43.86
C ALA A 12 6.89 17.81 43.02
N GLY A 13 7.57 16.79 43.56
CA GLY A 13 7.64 15.42 43.01
C GLY A 13 9.03 15.05 42.48
N ALA A 14 10.01 14.64 43.30
CA ALA A 14 10.16 13.39 44.06
C ALA A 14 10.43 12.15 43.19
N LEU A 15 11.72 11.88 42.93
CA LEU A 15 12.27 10.56 42.64
C LEU A 15 13.66 10.48 43.32
N VAL A 16 13.73 9.77 44.44
CA VAL A 16 14.94 9.61 45.25
C VAL A 16 15.74 8.42 44.74
N LEU A 17 16.92 8.72 44.20
CA LEU A 17 18.09 7.86 44.15
C LEU A 17 18.78 7.93 45.52
N ALA A 18 19.09 6.78 46.14
CA ALA A 18 20.09 6.74 47.19
C ALA A 18 20.71 5.34 47.28
N GLY A 19 22.00 5.26 46.97
CA GLY A 19 22.84 4.14 47.33
C GLY A 19 23.58 4.37 48.65
N LEU A 20 24.27 3.29 49.03
CA LEU A 20 25.48 3.19 49.86
C LEU A 20 25.37 2.87 51.37
N PHE A 21 26.29 1.95 51.72
CA PHE A 21 26.93 1.65 53.01
C PHE A 21 26.15 0.83 54.06
N PHE A 22 26.53 -0.44 54.20
CA PHE A 22 26.73 -1.06 55.52
C PHE A 22 27.88 -2.09 55.46
N GLN A 23 28.88 -1.90 56.32
CA GLN A 23 30.02 -2.80 56.50
C GLN A 23 29.70 -3.94 57.49
N ASN A 24 30.24 -5.13 57.15
CA ASN A 24 30.84 -6.16 58.01
C ASN A 24 30.34 -6.36 59.45
N PHE A 25 29.65 -7.48 59.67
CA PHE A 25 29.81 -8.29 60.89
C PHE A 25 29.39 -9.74 60.63
N MET A 26 30.36 -10.67 60.55
CA MET A 26 30.44 -11.89 61.39
C MET A 26 31.35 -12.98 60.79
N SER A 27 32.24 -13.47 61.67
CA SER A 27 33.03 -14.69 61.55
C SER A 27 32.22 -15.89 62.07
N GLU A 28 32.49 -17.07 61.49
CA GLU A 28 32.28 -18.44 62.02
C GLU A 28 30.82 -18.90 62.24
N SER A 29 30.42 -20.14 61.95
CA SER A 29 31.10 -21.35 61.46
C SER A 29 30.02 -22.39 61.07
N THR A 30 30.38 -23.33 60.19
CA THR A 30 29.83 -24.70 60.07
C THR A 30 28.30 -24.91 59.95
N GLN A 31 27.82 -25.35 58.78
CA GLN A 31 27.55 -26.77 58.48
C GLN A 31 26.79 -26.92 57.15
N GLN A 32 27.11 -28.04 56.52
CA GLN A 32 26.73 -28.55 55.21
C GLN A 32 25.24 -28.90 55.16
N ASP A 33 24.52 -28.42 54.14
CA ASP A 33 23.32 -29.07 53.63
C ASP A 33 23.36 -29.07 52.10
N GLU A 34 23.28 -30.28 51.55
CA GLU A 34 23.40 -30.58 50.13
C GLU A 34 22.10 -30.21 49.41
N GLY A 35 21.94 -28.93 49.10
CA GLY A 35 20.99 -28.50 48.07
C GLY A 35 21.69 -28.54 46.72
N ILE A 36 21.57 -29.64 45.96
CA ILE A 36 21.81 -29.60 44.53
C ILE A 36 20.78 -28.61 43.97
N ALA A 37 21.20 -27.36 43.79
CA ALA A 37 20.50 -26.46 42.91
C ALA A 37 20.49 -27.14 41.54
N HIS A 38 19.33 -27.63 41.13
CA HIS A 38 19.07 -27.79 39.71
C HIS A 38 19.29 -26.41 39.12
N ALA A 39 20.47 -26.20 38.53
CA ALA A 39 20.60 -25.20 37.51
C ALA A 39 19.51 -25.56 36.51
N ASP A 40 18.47 -24.74 36.43
CA ASP A 40 17.65 -24.67 35.24
C ASP A 40 18.66 -24.50 34.11
N GLU A 41 18.95 -25.61 33.44
CA GLU A 41 19.47 -25.62 32.10
C GLU A 41 18.41 -24.88 31.29
N ASP A 42 18.51 -23.55 31.29
CA ASP A 42 18.01 -22.70 30.22
C ASP A 42 18.84 -23.05 28.99
N ARG A 43 18.64 -24.29 28.50
CA ARG A 43 18.95 -24.68 27.14
C ARG A 43 18.14 -23.70 26.34
N SER A 44 18.80 -22.68 25.78
CA SER A 44 18.18 -21.83 24.78
C SER A 44 17.49 -22.78 23.80
N LEU A 45 16.16 -22.83 23.86
CA LEU A 45 15.41 -23.78 23.06
C LEU A 45 15.83 -23.52 21.62
N GLY A 46 16.37 -24.53 20.94
CA GLY A 46 16.72 -24.39 19.53
C GLY A 46 15.47 -23.93 18.81
N THR A 47 15.59 -22.94 17.93
CA THR A 47 14.45 -22.44 17.15
C THR A 47 14.73 -22.56 15.67
N ILE A 48 13.66 -22.70 14.90
CA ILE A 48 13.67 -22.63 13.44
C ILE A 48 12.87 -21.40 13.07
N VAL A 49 13.56 -20.39 12.52
CA VAL A 49 12.92 -19.18 12.01
C VAL A 49 12.81 -19.29 10.50
N VAL A 50 11.59 -19.25 9.97
CA VAL A 50 11.31 -19.41 8.54
C VAL A 50 10.36 -18.35 8.03
N ASN A 51 10.61 -17.91 6.80
CA ASN A 51 9.72 -17.02 6.06
C ASN A 51 8.89 -17.81 5.05
N GLY A 52 7.60 -17.52 5.00
CA GLY A 52 6.62 -18.07 4.08
C GLY A 52 6.01 -16.96 3.24
N GLU A 53 5.76 -17.28 1.98
CA GLU A 53 5.04 -16.41 1.04
C GLU A 53 3.99 -17.27 0.34
N GLY A 54 2.75 -16.83 0.44
CA GLY A 54 1.61 -17.43 -0.25
C GLY A 54 1.03 -16.45 -1.26
N GLU A 55 0.57 -17.02 -2.38
CA GLU A 55 0.08 -16.27 -3.53
C GLU A 55 -1.23 -16.88 -4.02
N VAL A 56 -2.18 -16.01 -4.35
CA VAL A 56 -3.43 -16.35 -5.03
C VAL A 56 -3.64 -15.34 -6.16
N THR A 57 -4.12 -15.82 -7.30
CA THR A 57 -4.53 -14.98 -8.42
C THR A 57 -6.04 -15.06 -8.62
N ALA A 58 -6.63 -13.98 -9.10
CA ALA A 58 -8.04 -13.89 -9.45
C ALA A 58 -8.24 -12.95 -10.64
N GLU A 59 -9.33 -13.16 -11.37
CA GLU A 59 -9.81 -12.17 -12.32
C GLU A 59 -10.26 -10.91 -11.56
N PRO A 60 -9.99 -9.70 -12.07
CA PRO A 60 -10.45 -8.47 -11.45
C PRO A 60 -11.97 -8.32 -11.59
N ASP A 61 -12.60 -7.77 -10.56
CA ASP A 61 -14.01 -7.39 -10.55
C ASP A 61 -14.21 -5.88 -10.36
N LEU A 62 -13.12 -5.11 -10.23
CA LEU A 62 -13.13 -3.67 -10.13
C LEU A 62 -12.10 -3.03 -11.08
N ALA A 63 -12.52 -2.00 -11.82
CA ALA A 63 -11.64 -1.16 -12.62
C ALA A 63 -11.70 0.30 -12.13
N VAL A 64 -10.54 0.90 -11.88
CA VAL A 64 -10.39 2.30 -11.53
C VAL A 64 -9.87 3.05 -12.75
N LEU A 65 -10.68 3.99 -13.25
CA LEU A 65 -10.36 4.81 -14.41
C LEU A 65 -10.03 6.23 -13.97
N ARG A 66 -9.04 6.84 -14.63
CA ARG A 66 -8.65 8.23 -14.41
C ARG A 66 -8.54 8.97 -15.72
N LEU A 67 -9.42 9.95 -15.90
CA LEU A 67 -9.63 10.66 -17.16
C LEU A 67 -9.69 12.15 -16.90
N GLY A 68 -9.25 12.95 -17.86
CA GLY A 68 -9.21 14.38 -17.68
C GLY A 68 -9.13 15.17 -18.96
N PHE A 69 -9.09 16.49 -18.76
CA PHE A 69 -8.89 17.44 -19.81
C PHE A 69 -7.83 18.47 -19.42
N GLU A 70 -6.95 18.77 -20.36
CA GLU A 70 -5.96 19.83 -20.28
C GLU A 70 -6.16 20.83 -21.43
N ALA A 71 -6.08 22.12 -21.09
CA ALA A 71 -6.09 23.19 -22.06
C ALA A 71 -5.02 24.23 -21.72
N THR A 72 -4.44 24.83 -22.76
CA THR A 72 -3.53 25.98 -22.64
C THR A 72 -4.19 27.22 -23.25
N LYS A 73 -4.34 28.29 -22.47
CA LYS A 73 -4.98 29.55 -22.86
C LYS A 73 -4.09 30.76 -22.54
N ASP A 74 -4.51 31.94 -22.97
CA ASP A 74 -3.74 33.17 -22.79
C ASP A 74 -3.89 33.77 -21.39
N SER A 75 -4.90 33.33 -20.61
CA SER A 75 -5.09 33.70 -19.21
C SER A 75 -5.43 32.49 -18.33
N ALA A 76 -5.10 32.58 -17.05
CA ALA A 76 -5.43 31.55 -16.05
C ALA A 76 -6.94 31.30 -15.96
N ASP A 77 -7.75 32.37 -15.92
CA ASP A 77 -9.21 32.30 -15.83
C ASP A 77 -9.83 31.61 -17.04
N GLU A 78 -9.33 31.89 -18.24
CA GLU A 78 -9.80 31.23 -19.46
C GLU A 78 -9.42 29.74 -19.47
N ALA A 79 -8.17 29.41 -19.09
CA ALA A 79 -7.72 28.02 -19.00
C ALA A 79 -8.59 27.22 -18.02
N GLN A 80 -8.81 27.79 -16.83
CA GLN A 80 -9.65 27.21 -15.79
C GLN A 80 -11.09 27.01 -16.28
N SER A 81 -11.75 28.05 -16.79
CA SER A 81 -13.14 27.98 -17.23
C SER A 81 -13.32 26.98 -18.37
N THR A 82 -12.35 26.91 -19.29
CA THR A 82 -12.36 25.96 -20.40
C THR A 82 -12.34 24.53 -19.88
N VAL A 83 -11.41 24.23 -18.98
CA VAL A 83 -11.27 22.87 -18.43
C VAL A 83 -12.50 22.48 -17.61
N SER A 84 -13.02 23.35 -16.74
CA SER A 84 -14.22 23.04 -15.96
C SER A 84 -15.43 22.74 -16.85
N LYS A 85 -15.67 23.53 -17.91
CA LYS A 85 -16.78 23.29 -18.85
C LYS A 85 -16.63 21.98 -19.61
N GLN A 86 -15.42 21.65 -20.05
CA GLN A 86 -15.16 20.39 -20.74
C GLN A 86 -15.38 19.20 -19.81
N MET A 87 -14.91 19.28 -18.56
CA MET A 87 -15.10 18.22 -17.57
C MET A 87 -16.56 17.99 -17.19
N GLU A 88 -17.41 19.02 -17.16
CA GLU A 88 -18.85 18.81 -17.00
C GLU A 88 -19.45 18.02 -18.17
N SER A 89 -18.99 18.28 -19.39
CA SER A 89 -19.43 17.56 -20.59
C SER A 89 -18.99 16.10 -20.56
N ILE A 90 -17.74 15.84 -20.16
CA ILE A 90 -17.19 14.48 -20.01
C ILE A 90 -17.95 13.71 -18.92
N LYS A 91 -18.11 14.28 -17.72
CA LYS A 91 -18.89 13.65 -16.63
C LYS A 91 -20.32 13.34 -17.07
N LYS A 92 -20.98 14.28 -17.75
CA LYS A 92 -22.33 14.05 -18.26
C LYS A 92 -22.37 12.86 -19.23
N ALA A 93 -21.45 12.78 -20.18
CA ALA A 93 -21.40 11.67 -21.13
C ALA A 93 -21.22 10.32 -20.43
N LEU A 94 -20.36 10.25 -19.40
CA LEU A 94 -20.14 9.05 -18.60
C LEU A 94 -21.37 8.65 -17.77
N ILE A 95 -22.06 9.63 -17.16
CA ILE A 95 -23.32 9.40 -16.42
C ILE A 95 -24.40 8.86 -17.35
N ASP A 96 -24.53 9.45 -18.55
CA ASP A 96 -25.49 8.99 -19.56
C ASP A 96 -25.19 7.55 -20.05
N HIS A 97 -23.99 7.03 -19.79
CA HIS A 97 -23.54 5.66 -20.08
C HIS A 97 -23.47 4.75 -18.84
N GLY A 98 -24.06 5.16 -17.72
CA GLY A 98 -24.27 4.30 -16.56
C GLY A 98 -23.27 4.44 -15.41
N VAL A 99 -22.32 5.38 -15.50
CA VAL A 99 -21.44 5.70 -14.36
C VAL A 99 -22.24 6.48 -13.30
N ASP A 100 -22.12 6.09 -12.03
CA ASP A 100 -22.80 6.80 -10.96
C ASP A 100 -22.26 8.23 -10.85
N LYS A 101 -23.17 9.19 -10.66
CA LYS A 101 -22.81 10.58 -10.43
C LYS A 101 -22.00 10.73 -9.13
N GLU A 102 -22.25 9.90 -8.13
CA GLU A 102 -21.58 9.96 -6.83
C GLU A 102 -20.21 9.29 -6.82
N SER A 103 -19.86 8.49 -7.83
CA SER A 103 -18.57 7.78 -7.91
C SER A 103 -17.41 8.62 -8.41
N PHE A 104 -17.65 9.88 -8.80
CA PHE A 104 -16.61 10.75 -9.34
C PHE A 104 -15.85 11.49 -8.24
N GLU A 105 -14.53 11.29 -8.22
CA GLU A 105 -13.61 12.04 -7.36
C GLU A 105 -12.66 12.90 -8.21
N THR A 106 -12.38 14.13 -7.78
CA THR A 106 -11.32 14.93 -8.44
C THR A 106 -9.98 14.56 -7.84
N VAL A 107 -9.10 13.94 -8.64
CA VAL A 107 -7.76 13.53 -8.20
C VAL A 107 -6.67 14.53 -8.56
N ARG A 108 -6.94 15.43 -9.52
CA ARG A 108 -6.03 16.53 -9.86
C ARG A 108 -6.78 17.72 -10.41
N PHE A 109 -6.49 18.91 -9.91
CA PHE A 109 -6.92 20.18 -10.51
C PHE A 109 -5.84 21.24 -10.32
N HIS A 110 -5.18 21.66 -11.41
CA HIS A 110 -4.02 22.55 -11.35
C HIS A 110 -4.08 23.57 -12.49
N VAL A 111 -3.69 24.82 -12.21
CA VAL A 111 -3.47 25.88 -13.20
C VAL A 111 -2.07 26.44 -12.99
N TYR A 112 -1.25 26.47 -14.04
CA TYR A 112 0.13 26.92 -13.95
C TYR A 112 0.58 27.67 -15.21
N PRO A 113 1.50 28.66 -15.08
CA PRO A 113 2.12 29.29 -16.22
C PRO A 113 2.85 28.27 -17.09
N TYR A 114 2.68 28.38 -18.40
CA TYR A 114 3.30 27.54 -19.41
C TYR A 114 4.03 28.44 -20.41
N LYS A 115 5.36 28.29 -20.48
CA LYS A 115 6.20 29.01 -21.45
C LYS A 115 6.41 28.14 -22.66
N HIS A 116 6.03 28.64 -23.82
CA HIS A 116 6.30 27.98 -25.10
C HIS A 116 7.66 28.45 -25.63
N TYR A 117 8.59 27.51 -25.89
CA TYR A 117 9.98 27.85 -26.22
C TYR A 117 10.16 28.70 -27.50
N GLU A 118 9.18 28.69 -28.41
CA GLU A 118 9.25 29.41 -29.69
C GLU A 118 8.57 30.79 -29.67
N LYS A 119 7.82 31.13 -28.62
CA LYS A 119 7.10 32.40 -28.50
C LYS A 119 7.26 32.91 -27.07
N GLU A 120 7.83 34.10 -26.90
CA GLU A 120 7.92 34.81 -25.60
C GLU A 120 6.54 35.27 -25.06
N VAL A 121 5.49 34.48 -25.26
CA VAL A 121 4.15 34.75 -24.76
C VAL A 121 3.90 33.81 -23.59
N GLU A 122 3.70 34.39 -22.41
CA GLU A 122 3.23 33.66 -21.24
C GLU A 122 1.82 33.13 -21.50
N LYS A 123 1.65 31.81 -21.39
CA LYS A 123 0.35 31.15 -21.44
C LYS A 123 0.07 30.50 -20.10
N PHE A 124 -1.15 30.03 -19.92
CA PHE A 124 -1.58 29.31 -18.74
C PHE A 124 -2.14 27.96 -19.16
N ARG A 125 -1.65 26.91 -18.51
CA ARG A 125 -2.11 25.55 -18.70
C ARG A 125 -2.93 25.13 -17.49
N ALA A 126 -4.12 24.62 -17.74
CA ALA A 126 -5.00 24.08 -16.72
C ALA A 126 -5.24 22.60 -17.00
N GLN A 127 -5.29 21.80 -15.95
CA GLN A 127 -5.56 20.36 -15.99
C GLN A 127 -6.59 20.01 -14.93
N HIS A 128 -7.57 19.18 -15.29
CA HIS A 128 -8.53 18.59 -14.36
C HIS A 128 -8.69 17.11 -14.68
N ILE A 129 -8.37 16.24 -13.72
CA ILE A 129 -8.51 14.79 -13.82
C ILE A 129 -9.48 14.33 -12.73
N ILE A 130 -10.43 13.48 -13.13
CA ILE A 130 -11.33 12.76 -12.25
C ILE A 130 -10.95 11.28 -12.20
N SER A 131 -11.29 10.63 -11.09
CA SER A 131 -11.25 9.19 -10.89
C SER A 131 -12.67 8.68 -10.70
N PHE A 132 -12.95 7.49 -11.19
CA PHE A 132 -14.18 6.75 -10.91
C PHE A 132 -13.93 5.26 -11.06
N GLU A 133 -14.83 4.47 -10.51
CA GLU A 133 -14.72 3.02 -10.47
C GLU A 133 -15.90 2.39 -11.22
N THR A 134 -15.68 1.18 -11.76
CA THR A 134 -16.72 0.36 -12.39
C THR A 134 -16.46 -1.11 -12.12
N SER A 135 -17.51 -1.86 -11.83
CA SER A 135 -17.48 -3.32 -11.76
C SER A 135 -17.77 -3.99 -13.12
N GLU A 136 -18.16 -3.21 -14.13
CA GLU A 136 -18.38 -3.67 -15.49
C GLU A 136 -17.06 -3.65 -16.28
N ILE A 137 -16.21 -4.64 -16.02
CA ILE A 137 -14.84 -4.74 -16.59
C ILE A 137 -14.85 -4.77 -18.12
N ASP A 138 -15.81 -5.46 -18.71
CA ASP A 138 -16.01 -5.58 -20.16
C ASP A 138 -16.41 -4.25 -20.82
N LYS A 139 -16.94 -3.29 -20.05
CA LYS A 139 -17.34 -1.96 -20.53
C LYS A 139 -16.25 -0.90 -20.42
N VAL A 140 -15.09 -1.22 -19.84
CA VAL A 140 -13.99 -0.25 -19.66
C VAL A 140 -13.61 0.41 -20.98
N GLY A 141 -13.44 -0.35 -22.05
CA GLY A 141 -13.12 0.18 -23.39
C GLY A 141 -14.20 1.14 -23.93
N ASP A 142 -15.47 0.77 -23.77
CA ASP A 142 -16.59 1.62 -24.20
C ASP A 142 -16.63 2.94 -23.39
N LEU A 143 -16.33 2.90 -22.08
CA LEU A 143 -16.25 4.11 -21.23
C LEU A 143 -15.09 5.03 -21.63
N LEU A 144 -13.93 4.47 -21.99
CA LEU A 144 -12.81 5.24 -22.53
C LEU A 144 -13.19 5.93 -23.85
N ASP A 145 -13.88 5.22 -24.74
CA ASP A 145 -14.34 5.78 -26.01
C ASP A 145 -15.36 6.90 -25.82
N VAL A 146 -16.29 6.74 -24.87
CA VAL A 146 -17.27 7.77 -24.51
C VAL A 146 -16.59 9.02 -23.98
N ALA A 147 -15.63 8.88 -23.07
CA ALA A 147 -14.89 10.01 -22.52
C ALA A 147 -14.06 10.73 -23.59
N SER A 148 -13.37 9.98 -24.45
CA SER A 148 -12.59 10.51 -25.57
C SER A 148 -13.46 11.28 -26.56
N LYS A 149 -14.60 10.72 -26.98
CA LYS A 149 -15.60 11.39 -27.83
C LYS A 149 -16.19 12.64 -27.17
N ALA A 150 -16.32 12.64 -25.85
CA ALA A 150 -16.74 13.78 -25.06
C ALA A 150 -15.62 14.81 -24.82
N GLY A 151 -14.42 14.60 -25.38
CA GLY A 151 -13.32 15.56 -25.40
C GLY A 151 -12.27 15.36 -24.31
N ALA A 152 -12.25 14.23 -23.59
CA ALA A 152 -11.13 13.90 -22.72
C ALA A 152 -9.84 13.76 -23.54
N ASN A 153 -8.76 14.39 -23.10
CA ASN A 153 -7.45 14.33 -23.75
C ASN A 153 -6.32 13.89 -22.81
N ILE A 154 -6.68 13.52 -21.58
CA ILE A 154 -5.82 12.83 -20.64
C ILE A 154 -6.51 11.53 -20.28
N VAL A 155 -5.83 10.43 -20.55
CA VAL A 155 -6.23 9.08 -20.13
C VAL A 155 -5.04 8.51 -19.37
N GLU A 156 -5.17 8.35 -18.05
CA GLU A 156 -4.16 7.66 -17.25
C GLU A 156 -4.38 6.12 -17.37
N PRO A 157 -3.35 5.29 -17.09
CA PRO A 157 -3.49 3.84 -17.11
C PRO A 157 -4.64 3.34 -16.24
N VAL A 158 -5.48 2.45 -16.80
CA VAL A 158 -6.54 1.77 -16.06
C VAL A 158 -5.91 0.85 -15.02
N ARG A 159 -6.44 0.87 -13.80
CA ARG A 159 -6.02 -0.05 -12.73
C ARG A 159 -7.11 -1.07 -12.50
N PHE A 160 -6.75 -2.34 -12.58
CA PHE A 160 -7.63 -3.45 -12.25
C PHE A 160 -7.35 -3.94 -10.84
N SER A 161 -8.41 -4.19 -10.09
CA SER A 161 -8.39 -4.52 -8.67
C SER A 161 -9.54 -5.49 -8.35
N LEU A 162 -9.61 -5.81 -7.06
CA LEU A 162 -10.71 -6.52 -6.44
C LEU A 162 -11.50 -5.55 -5.55
N GLU A 163 -12.83 -5.62 -5.56
CA GLU A 163 -13.70 -4.85 -4.67
C GLU A 163 -13.50 -5.29 -3.21
N ASP A 164 -13.47 -6.60 -2.96
CA ASP A 164 -13.17 -7.18 -1.66
C ASP A 164 -12.11 -8.31 -1.78
N PRO A 165 -10.84 -8.02 -1.44
CA PRO A 165 -9.77 -9.01 -1.50
C PRO A 165 -9.70 -9.92 -0.27
N THR A 166 -10.53 -9.71 0.77
CA THR A 166 -10.35 -10.31 2.11
C THR A 166 -10.23 -11.84 2.08
N GLU A 167 -11.11 -12.50 1.32
CA GLU A 167 -11.10 -13.96 1.23
C GLU A 167 -9.83 -14.49 0.53
N LEU A 168 -9.37 -13.79 -0.52
CA LEU A 168 -8.13 -14.14 -1.22
C LEU A 168 -6.90 -13.87 -0.36
N GLU A 169 -6.93 -12.83 0.48
CA GLU A 169 -5.90 -12.57 1.48
C GLU A 169 -5.82 -13.72 2.50
N HIS A 170 -6.95 -14.22 3.00
CA HIS A 170 -6.97 -15.39 3.90
C HIS A 170 -6.39 -16.64 3.24
N GLN A 171 -6.74 -16.89 1.98
CA GLN A 171 -6.20 -18.02 1.21
C GLN A 171 -4.69 -17.88 0.98
N ALA A 172 -4.21 -16.68 0.64
CA ALA A 172 -2.78 -16.40 0.50
C ALA A 172 -2.05 -16.60 1.84
N LEU A 173 -2.64 -16.16 2.95
CA LEU A 173 -2.08 -16.33 4.29
C LEU A 173 -1.97 -17.81 4.67
N GLN A 174 -3.01 -18.60 4.41
CA GLN A 174 -2.99 -20.05 4.63
C GLN A 174 -1.83 -20.70 3.86
N LYS A 175 -1.69 -20.40 2.56
CA LYS A 175 -0.58 -20.89 1.74
C LYS A 175 0.79 -20.47 2.29
N ALA A 176 0.91 -19.24 2.81
CA ALA A 176 2.14 -18.74 3.39
C ALA A 176 2.57 -19.56 4.63
N ILE A 177 1.62 -19.87 5.52
CA ILE A 177 1.85 -20.68 6.74
C ILE A 177 2.14 -22.15 6.39
N GLU A 178 1.45 -22.72 5.41
CA GLU A 178 1.75 -24.09 4.94
C GLU A 178 3.19 -24.18 4.41
N LYS A 179 3.65 -23.15 3.69
CA LYS A 179 5.02 -23.07 3.18
C LYS A 179 6.07 -22.94 4.28
N THR A 180 5.78 -22.22 5.39
CA THR A 180 6.71 -22.19 6.53
C THR A 180 6.82 -23.55 7.20
N LYS A 181 5.69 -24.26 7.35
CA LYS A 181 5.68 -25.60 7.94
C LYS A 181 6.59 -26.56 7.16
N GLY A 182 6.44 -26.63 5.83
CA GLY A 182 7.26 -27.50 4.99
C GLY A 182 8.75 -27.13 5.02
N LYS A 183 9.09 -25.83 5.03
CA LYS A 183 10.49 -25.37 5.17
C LYS A 183 11.09 -25.76 6.52
N ALA A 184 10.35 -25.56 7.60
CA ALA A 184 10.82 -25.89 8.95
C ALA A 184 11.04 -27.39 9.12
N GLU A 185 10.15 -28.23 8.58
CA GLU A 185 10.31 -29.69 8.55
C GLU A 185 11.58 -30.12 7.81
N ALA A 186 11.83 -29.53 6.63
CA ALA A 186 13.03 -29.81 5.84
C ALA A 186 14.33 -29.38 6.56
N MET A 187 14.33 -28.20 7.20
CA MET A 187 15.47 -27.69 7.97
C MET A 187 15.78 -28.59 9.16
N ALA A 188 14.75 -28.94 9.96
CA ALA A 188 14.92 -29.81 11.12
C ALA A 188 15.49 -31.18 10.72
N LYS A 189 14.88 -31.82 9.71
CA LYS A 189 15.32 -33.13 9.22
C LYS A 189 16.78 -33.11 8.75
N THR A 190 17.19 -32.07 8.04
CA THR A 190 18.57 -31.91 7.56
C THR A 190 19.56 -31.74 8.71
N ALA A 191 19.13 -31.09 9.79
CA ALA A 191 19.92 -30.94 11.01
C ALA A 191 19.94 -32.20 11.92
N GLY A 192 19.31 -33.31 11.50
CA GLY A 192 19.18 -34.51 12.33
C GLY A 192 18.24 -34.34 13.52
N LYS A 193 17.28 -33.42 13.39
CA LYS A 193 16.33 -32.97 14.42
C LYS A 193 14.90 -33.06 13.90
N SER A 194 13.93 -32.67 14.73
CA SER A 194 12.51 -32.63 14.39
C SER A 194 11.92 -31.23 14.59
N LYS A 195 10.89 -30.89 13.81
CA LYS A 195 10.17 -29.62 13.94
C LYS A 195 9.13 -29.75 15.05
N GLY A 196 9.31 -29.01 16.12
CA GLY A 196 8.38 -28.92 17.24
C GLY A 196 7.17 -28.01 16.99
N GLU A 197 6.60 -27.51 18.07
CA GLU A 197 5.44 -26.62 18.07
C GLU A 197 5.76 -25.22 17.51
N VAL A 198 4.70 -24.48 17.17
CA VAL A 198 4.81 -23.06 16.78
C VAL A 198 4.99 -22.23 18.04
N LEU A 199 6.04 -21.42 18.09
CA LEU A 199 6.32 -20.51 19.19
C LEU A 199 5.82 -19.09 18.90
N GLN A 200 5.90 -18.66 17.64
CA GLN A 200 5.48 -17.32 17.22
C GLN A 200 5.10 -17.31 15.74
N ILE A 201 4.06 -16.54 15.41
CA ILE A 201 3.69 -16.18 14.03
C ILE A 201 3.69 -14.65 13.97
N SER A 202 4.35 -14.10 12.94
CA SER A 202 4.37 -12.67 12.64
C SER A 202 3.93 -12.48 11.20
N GLU A 203 2.82 -11.79 11.01
CA GLU A 203 2.33 -11.37 9.70
C GLU A 203 3.02 -10.06 9.28
N GLN A 204 3.37 -9.95 8.00
CA GLN A 204 3.98 -8.72 7.44
C GLN A 204 2.97 -7.85 6.66
N GLY A 205 1.68 -8.19 6.71
CA GLY A 205 0.58 -7.55 6.00
C GLY A 205 0.45 -8.00 4.53
N ALA A 206 -0.77 -7.93 3.99
CA ALA A 206 -1.05 -8.25 2.60
C ALA A 206 -0.43 -7.22 1.66
N HIS A 207 0.07 -7.70 0.51
CA HIS A 207 0.42 -6.83 -0.61
C HIS A 207 -0.34 -7.29 -1.85
N ILE A 208 -1.26 -6.43 -2.32
CA ILE A 208 -1.99 -6.62 -3.57
C ILE A 208 -1.15 -6.00 -4.67
N ASN A 209 -0.65 -6.86 -5.57
CA ASN A 209 0.04 -6.39 -6.76
C ASN A 209 -0.99 -6.19 -7.87
N MET A 210 -1.36 -4.94 -8.10
CA MET A 210 -2.25 -4.57 -9.19
C MET A 210 -1.47 -4.53 -10.50
N PRO A 211 -1.89 -5.26 -11.55
CA PRO A 211 -1.31 -5.08 -12.86
C PRO A 211 -1.59 -3.65 -13.34
N VAL A 212 -0.55 -2.88 -13.60
CA VAL A 212 -0.67 -1.60 -14.32
C VAL A 212 -0.40 -1.90 -15.78
N GLN A 213 -1.44 -1.81 -16.60
CA GLN A 213 -1.26 -1.92 -18.04
C GLN A 213 -0.83 -0.57 -18.62
N ASN A 214 0.44 -0.51 -19.02
CA ASN A 214 0.95 0.63 -19.77
C ASN A 214 0.72 0.37 -21.26
N TYR A 215 -0.34 0.93 -21.81
CA TYR A 215 -0.50 1.04 -23.26
C TYR A 215 0.50 2.10 -23.76
N SER A 216 1.39 1.72 -24.67
CA SER A 216 2.25 2.70 -25.33
C SER A 216 1.42 3.57 -26.27
N GLU A 217 1.83 4.82 -26.48
CA GLU A 217 1.16 5.75 -27.41
C GLU A 217 1.05 5.13 -28.83
N GLU A 218 2.04 4.35 -29.24
CA GLU A 218 2.07 3.64 -30.53
C GLU A 218 1.00 2.53 -30.61
N MET A 219 0.81 1.74 -29.55
CA MET A 219 -0.25 0.73 -29.51
C MET A 219 -1.66 1.34 -29.47
N ALA A 220 -1.81 2.50 -28.80
CA ALA A 220 -3.09 3.21 -28.76
C ALA A 220 -3.48 3.80 -30.13
N MET A 221 -2.51 4.27 -30.92
CA MET A 221 -2.76 4.79 -32.27
C MET A 221 -3.09 3.67 -33.28
N ASP A 222 -2.34 2.56 -33.28
CA ASP A 222 -2.61 1.41 -34.17
C ASP A 222 -3.98 0.78 -33.92
N GLN A 223 -4.43 0.72 -32.66
CA GLN A 223 -5.73 0.17 -32.31
C GLN A 223 -6.90 1.11 -32.68
N ALA A 224 -6.68 2.42 -32.62
CA ALA A 224 -7.64 3.43 -33.07
C ALA A 224 -7.82 3.44 -34.60
N GLU A 225 -6.80 3.07 -35.36
CA GLU A 225 -6.88 2.99 -36.83
C GLU A 225 -7.50 1.65 -37.32
N SER A 226 -7.43 0.58 -36.54
CA SER A 226 -7.88 -0.77 -36.94
C SER A 226 -9.21 -1.22 -36.32
N SER A 227 -9.68 -0.55 -35.25
CA SER A 227 -10.92 -0.90 -34.57
C SER A 227 -11.71 0.34 -34.14
N SER A 228 -13.05 0.30 -34.25
CA SER A 228 -13.90 1.41 -33.79
C SER A 228 -14.18 1.38 -32.28
N LYS A 229 -13.61 0.41 -31.56
CA LYS A 229 -13.83 0.14 -30.14
C LYS A 229 -12.50 -0.17 -29.46
N THR A 230 -12.20 0.53 -28.37
CA THR A 230 -11.02 0.25 -27.56
C THR A 230 -11.14 -1.12 -26.88
N VAL A 231 -10.13 -1.98 -27.01
CA VAL A 231 -10.05 -3.29 -26.35
C VAL A 231 -9.05 -3.21 -25.21
N ILE A 232 -9.51 -3.48 -23.97
CA ILE A 232 -8.67 -3.48 -22.78
C ILE A 232 -8.67 -4.89 -22.17
N GLU A 233 -7.50 -5.48 -22.05
CA GLU A 233 -7.32 -6.76 -21.36
C GLU A 233 -7.00 -6.48 -19.88
N ALA A 234 -7.65 -7.12 -18.92
CA ALA A 234 -7.48 -6.74 -17.51
C ALA A 234 -6.26 -7.40 -16.83
N GLY A 235 -5.82 -8.56 -17.33
CA GLY A 235 -4.84 -9.41 -16.64
C GLY A 235 -5.37 -9.95 -15.29
N GLU A 236 -4.59 -10.79 -14.61
CA GLU A 236 -4.96 -11.30 -13.28
C GLU A 236 -4.45 -10.37 -12.16
N VAL A 237 -5.27 -10.19 -11.11
CA VAL A 237 -4.84 -9.55 -9.86
C VAL A 237 -4.16 -10.59 -8.98
N ARG A 238 -3.00 -10.23 -8.41
CA ARG A 238 -2.22 -11.11 -7.56
C ARG A 238 -2.23 -10.63 -6.11
N VAL A 239 -2.73 -11.46 -5.22
CA VAL A 239 -2.73 -11.24 -3.77
C VAL A 239 -1.59 -12.04 -3.14
N VAL A 240 -0.66 -11.33 -2.48
CA VAL A 240 0.52 -11.93 -1.86
C VAL A 240 0.50 -11.68 -0.35
N GLN A 241 0.71 -12.73 0.43
CA GLN A 241 0.82 -12.67 1.88
C GLN A 241 2.15 -13.24 2.36
N ARG A 242 2.76 -12.58 3.35
CA ARG A 242 4.06 -12.97 3.92
C ARG A 242 3.99 -13.14 5.42
N VAL A 243 4.58 -14.23 5.89
CA VAL A 243 4.65 -14.56 7.31
C VAL A 243 6.07 -14.98 7.70
N THR A 244 6.43 -14.66 8.93
CA THR A 244 7.57 -15.25 9.62
C THR A 244 7.04 -16.12 10.73
N VAL A 245 7.47 -17.38 10.77
CA VAL A 245 7.08 -18.33 11.81
C VAL A 245 8.32 -18.85 12.52
N VAL A 246 8.25 -18.86 13.85
CA VAL A 246 9.26 -19.45 14.73
C VAL A 246 8.71 -20.76 15.25
N TYR A 247 9.40 -21.86 14.95
CA TYR A 247 9.12 -23.18 15.50
C TYR A 247 10.18 -23.56 16.52
N LYS A 248 9.79 -24.41 17.46
CA LYS A 248 10.74 -25.13 18.31
C LYS A 248 11.52 -26.16 17.48
N LEU A 249 12.81 -26.33 17.76
CA LEU A 249 13.65 -27.40 17.23
C LEU A 249 13.85 -28.45 18.32
N ASP A 250 13.40 -29.69 18.07
CA ASP A 250 13.47 -30.81 19.00
C ASP A 250 14.54 -31.83 18.56
#